data_AF-A0AAU4SH34-F1
#
_entry.id   AF-A0AAU4SH34-F1
#
_cell.length_a   1.000
_cell.length_b   1.000
_cell.length_c   1.000
_cell.angle_alpha   90.00
_cell.angle_beta   90.00
_cell.angle_gamma   90.00
#
_symmetry.space_group_name_H-M   'P 1'
#
loop_
_entity.id
_entity.type
_entity.pdbx_description
1 polymer ?
#
loop_
_entity_poly.entity_id
_entity_poly.type
_entity_poly.pdbx_seq_one_letter_code
_entity_poly.pdbx_strand_id
1 'polypeptide(L)'
;MASSRVGAEGPAFYVGLRIGDTDLGLVAKTDPGSGAAPRVLLSIGVDDVDETLGRVAALGGSVRGGVNDMPWGQRVAHIQDPDGNPVHLTQPIPAR
;
A
#
# COMPACT_ATOMS: atom_id res chain seq x y z
N MET A 1 6.14 2.43 -18.26
CA MET A 1 7.40 1.85 -17.77
C MET A 1 7.09 0.97 -16.57
N ALA A 2 7.81 -0.15 -16.42
CA ALA A 2 7.74 -0.96 -15.20
C ALA A 2 8.84 -0.50 -14.24
N SER A 3 8.51 -0.36 -12.96
CA SER A 3 9.46 -0.13 -11.87
C SER A 3 9.49 -1.39 -11.00
N SER A 4 10.65 -1.81 -10.52
CA SER A 4 10.77 -2.96 -9.62
C SER A 4 11.38 -2.50 -8.30
N ARG A 5 10.92 -3.11 -7.20
CA ARG A 5 11.50 -2.91 -5.86
C ARG A 5 12.05 -4.23 -5.37
N VAL A 6 13.30 -4.17 -4.93
CA VAL A 6 14.05 -5.29 -4.39
C VAL A 6 14.20 -5.05 -2.89
N GLY A 7 14.21 -6.13 -2.10
CA GLY A 7 14.65 -6.04 -0.71
C GLY A 7 16.12 -5.59 -0.63
N ALA A 8 16.64 -5.40 0.59
CA ALA A 8 18.06 -5.07 0.77
C ALA A 8 19.00 -6.09 0.09
N GLU A 9 18.59 -7.36 0.02
CA GLU A 9 19.20 -8.42 -0.78
C GLU A 9 18.11 -9.32 -1.39
N GLY A 10 18.39 -9.99 -2.52
CA GLY A 10 17.52 -11.03 -3.11
C GLY A 10 16.64 -10.60 -4.29
N PRO A 11 15.65 -11.41 -4.71
CA PRO A 11 14.77 -11.10 -5.84
C PRO A 11 13.78 -9.98 -5.52
N ALA A 12 13.22 -9.35 -6.56
CA ALA A 12 12.17 -8.34 -6.39
C ALA A 12 10.94 -8.94 -5.69
N PHE A 13 10.50 -8.32 -4.60
CA PHE A 13 9.25 -8.70 -3.93
C PHE A 13 8.07 -7.86 -4.44
N TYR A 14 8.34 -6.75 -5.14
CA TYR A 14 7.32 -5.89 -5.73
C TYR A 14 7.70 -5.45 -7.14
N VAL A 15 6.72 -5.46 -8.04
CA VAL A 15 6.81 -4.88 -9.39
C VAL A 15 5.65 -3.93 -9.61
N GLY A 16 5.94 -2.68 -9.93
CA GLY A 16 4.98 -1.69 -10.42
C GLY A 16 4.97 -1.69 -11.94
N LEU A 17 3.79 -1.77 -12.54
CA LEU A 17 3.58 -1.70 -13.97
C LEU A 17 2.66 -0.52 -14.29
N ARG A 18 3.05 0.30 -15.26
CA ARG A 18 2.15 1.29 -15.87
C ARG A 18 1.46 0.68 -17.08
N ILE A 19 0.13 0.60 -17.04
CA ILE A 19 -0.72 0.17 -18.16
C ILE A 19 -1.62 1.36 -18.53
N GLY A 20 -1.33 2.03 -19.65
CA GLY A 20 -1.99 3.30 -19.97
C GLY A 20 -1.71 4.35 -18.89
N ASP A 21 -2.77 4.85 -18.27
CA ASP A 21 -2.76 5.79 -17.13
C ASP A 21 -2.85 5.09 -15.76
N THR A 22 -2.94 3.77 -15.73
CA THR A 22 -3.16 2.98 -14.51
C THR A 22 -1.86 2.38 -13.96
N ASP A 23 -1.67 2.46 -12.65
CA ASP A 23 -0.60 1.76 -11.92
C ASP A 23 -1.07 0.43 -11.34
N LEU A 24 -0.38 -0.65 -11.68
CA LEU A 24 -0.60 -1.99 -11.12
C LEU A 24 0.62 -2.43 -10.31
N GLY A 25 0.42 -2.75 -9.03
CA GLY A 25 1.43 -3.35 -8.17
C GLY A 25 1.27 -4.85 -8.06
N LEU A 26 2.33 -5.61 -8.33
CA LEU A 26 2.42 -7.04 -8.07
C LEU A 26 3.33 -7.27 -6.87
N VAL A 27 2.82 -7.97 -5.85
CA VAL A 27 3.60 -8.36 -4.66
C VAL A 27 3.82 -9.86 -4.70
N ALA A 28 5.08 -10.28 -4.70
CA ALA A 28 5.44 -11.68 -4.52
C ALA A 28 5.39 -12.04 -3.04
N LYS A 29 4.59 -13.05 -2.68
CA LYS A 29 4.53 -13.63 -1.33
C LYS A 29 4.82 -15.13 -1.44
N THR A 30 5.71 -15.63 -0.58
CA THR A 30 6.04 -17.06 -0.49
C THR A 30 4.90 -17.88 0.12
N ASP A 31 4.17 -17.28 1.07
CA ASP A 31 2.91 -17.80 1.58
C ASP A 31 1.81 -16.74 1.37
N PRO A 32 0.95 -16.89 0.35
CA PRO A 32 -0.14 -15.96 0.11
C PRO A 32 -1.28 -16.13 1.13
N GLY A 33 -1.24 -17.13 2.02
CA GLY A 33 -2.33 -17.49 2.91
C GLY A 33 -3.50 -18.17 2.19
N SER A 34 -4.57 -18.45 2.93
CA SER A 34 -5.75 -19.16 2.43
C SER A 34 -6.47 -18.39 1.31
N GLY A 35 -7.29 -19.09 0.52
CA GLY A 35 -8.07 -18.47 -0.56
C GLY A 35 -9.09 -17.40 -0.10
N ALA A 36 -9.37 -17.32 1.20
CA ALA A 36 -10.25 -16.31 1.78
C ALA A 36 -9.54 -14.96 2.05
N ALA A 37 -8.20 -14.94 2.01
CA ALA A 37 -7.45 -13.69 2.21
C ALA A 37 -7.60 -12.78 0.98
N PRO A 38 -7.82 -11.46 1.15
CA PRO A 38 -7.85 -10.51 0.05
C PRO A 38 -6.60 -10.62 -0.83
N ARG A 39 -6.81 -10.78 -2.14
CA ARG A 39 -5.74 -10.88 -3.15
C ARG A 39 -5.43 -9.54 -3.82
N VAL A 40 -6.31 -8.56 -3.65
CA VAL A 40 -6.24 -7.23 -4.23
C VAL A 40 -6.39 -6.22 -3.11
N LEU A 41 -5.66 -5.11 -3.20
CA LEU A 41 -5.79 -3.93 -2.34
C LEU A 41 -5.68 -2.68 -3.21
N LEU A 42 -6.31 -1.59 -2.77
CA LEU A 42 -6.19 -0.30 -3.42
C LEU A 42 -5.14 0.55 -2.70
N SER A 43 -4.22 1.15 -3.46
CA SER A 43 -3.29 2.15 -2.93
C SER A 43 -3.72 3.53 -3.41
N ILE A 44 -3.98 4.43 -2.48
CA ILE A 44 -4.47 5.78 -2.76
C ILE A 44 -3.41 6.78 -2.32
N GLY A 45 -2.94 7.58 -3.28
CA GLY A 45 -2.08 8.73 -3.00
C GLY A 45 -2.85 9.80 -2.24
N VAL A 46 -2.32 10.27 -1.12
CA VAL A 46 -2.88 11.36 -0.31
C VAL A 46 -1.81 12.39 0.01
N ASP A 47 -2.24 13.63 0.27
CA ASP A 47 -1.33 14.74 0.58
C ASP A 47 -0.65 14.53 1.95
N ASP A 48 -1.43 14.11 2.95
CA ASP A 48 -0.97 13.81 4.30
C ASP A 48 -1.62 12.51 4.81
N VAL A 49 -0.79 11.49 5.05
CA VAL A 49 -1.22 10.19 5.56
C VAL A 49 -1.74 10.28 7.00
N ASP A 50 -1.08 11.05 7.86
CA ASP A 50 -1.43 11.13 9.28
C ASP A 50 -2.76 11.88 9.48
N GLU A 51 -2.96 12.98 8.74
CA GLU A 51 -4.23 13.70 8.71
C GLU A 51 -5.37 12.81 8.20
N THR A 52 -5.13 12.11 7.08
CA THR A 52 -6.16 11.25 6.47
C THR A 52 -6.49 10.08 7.38
N LEU A 53 -5.49 9.47 8.02
CA LEU A 53 -5.69 8.39 8.98
C LEU A 53 -6.58 8.83 10.15
N GLY A 54 -6.42 10.06 10.65
CA GLY A 54 -7.24 10.62 11.72
C GLY A 54 -8.75 10.68 11.41
N ARG A 55 -9.12 10.64 10.13
CA ARG A 55 -10.52 10.69 9.66
C ARG A 55 -11.13 9.30 9.41
N VAL A 56 -10.31 8.26 9.33
CA VAL A 56 -10.74 6.92 8.87
C VAL A 56 -11.89 6.35 9.71
N ALA A 57 -11.76 6.38 11.04
CA ALA A 57 -12.77 5.83 11.94
C ALA A 57 -14.11 6.58 11.86
N ALA A 58 -14.06 7.92 11.74
CA ALA A 58 -15.26 8.74 11.60
C ALA A 58 -16.02 8.48 10.29
N LEU A 59 -15.31 7.98 9.27
CA LEU A 59 -15.88 7.58 7.97
C LEU A 59 -16.28 6.10 7.92
N GLY A 60 -16.24 5.38 9.05
CA GLY A 60 -16.63 3.97 9.14
C GLY A 60 -15.54 2.96 8.77
N GLY A 61 -14.33 3.42 8.47
CA GLY A 61 -13.19 2.56 8.23
C GLY A 61 -12.51 2.09 9.52
N SER A 62 -11.54 1.18 9.40
CA SER A 62 -10.73 0.70 10.52
C SER A 62 -9.24 0.71 10.21
N VAL A 63 -8.42 1.03 11.21
CA VAL A 63 -6.97 0.97 11.11
C VAL A 63 -6.52 -0.44 11.48
N ARG A 64 -5.96 -1.19 10.53
CA ARG A 64 -5.57 -2.60 10.73
C ARG A 64 -4.09 -2.77 11.04
N GLY A 65 -3.26 -1.80 10.66
CA GLY A 65 -1.82 -1.76 10.96
C GLY A 65 -1.35 -0.35 11.28
N GLY A 66 -0.09 -0.21 11.65
CA GLY A 66 0.52 1.10 11.85
C GLY A 66 0.79 1.85 10.53
N VAL A 67 1.24 3.09 10.66
CA VAL A 67 1.85 3.85 9.57
C VAL A 67 3.34 3.58 9.59
N ASN A 68 3.92 3.26 8.44
CA ASN A 68 5.36 3.00 8.33
C ASN A 68 5.98 3.75 7.16
N ASP A 69 7.20 4.24 7.38
CA ASP A 69 8.05 4.78 6.32
C ASP A 69 8.78 3.62 5.66
N MET A 70 8.50 3.42 4.38
CA MET A 70 9.00 2.29 3.62
C MET A 70 10.35 2.63 2.99
N PRO A 71 11.28 1.66 2.88
CA PRO A 71 12.64 1.88 2.35
C PRO A 71 12.71 2.47 0.93
N TRP A 72 11.61 2.42 0.18
CA TRP A 72 11.49 2.98 -1.17
C TRP A 72 10.90 4.40 -1.21
N GLY A 73 10.93 5.14 -0.09
CA GLY A 73 10.55 6.55 -0.04
C GLY A 73 9.05 6.81 -0.05
N GLN A 74 8.26 5.96 0.62
CA GLN A 74 6.82 6.16 0.79
C GLN A 74 6.42 5.95 2.23
N ARG A 75 5.59 6.83 2.78
CA ARG A 75 4.86 6.61 4.03
C ARG A 75 3.57 5.88 3.69
N VAL A 76 3.28 4.78 4.38
CA VAL A 76 2.13 3.91 4.07
C VAL A 76 1.35 3.59 5.34
N ALA A 77 0.03 3.83 5.32
CA ALA A 77 -0.90 3.38 6.34
C ALA A 77 -1.79 2.24 5.82
N HIS A 78 -2.00 1.21 6.64
CA HIS A 78 -2.87 0.07 6.29
C HIS A 78 -4.23 0.17 6.99
N ILE A 79 -5.29 0.33 6.20
CA ILE A 79 -6.67 0.47 6.69
C ILE A 79 -7.60 -0.54 6.01
N GLN A 80 -8.83 -0.61 6.50
CA GLN A 80 -9.98 -1.17 5.80
C GLN A 80 -11.07 -0.12 5.65
N ASP A 81 -11.75 -0.14 4.51
CA ASP A 81 -12.97 0.62 4.30
C ASP A 81 -14.17 -0.01 5.06
N PRO A 82 -15.37 0.62 5.06
CA PRO A 82 -16.55 0.09 5.73
C PRO A 82 -17.03 -1.27 5.23
N ASP A 83 -16.67 -1.64 4.00
CA ASP A 83 -17.03 -2.93 3.37
C ASP A 83 -15.99 -4.02 3.67
N GLY A 84 -14.90 -3.68 4.38
CA GLY A 84 -13.84 -4.59 4.78
C GLY A 84 -12.72 -4.75 3.75
N ASN A 85 -12.70 -3.95 2.68
CA ASN A 85 -11.65 -4.02 1.67
C ASN A 85 -10.35 -3.39 2.20
N PRO A 86 -9.19 -4.02 1.97
CA PRO A 86 -7.91 -3.44 2.35
C PRO A 86 -7.55 -2.25 1.46
N VAL A 87 -7.17 -1.14 2.08
CA VAL A 87 -6.72 0.08 1.41
C VAL A 87 -5.41 0.55 2.04
N HIS A 88 -4.49 0.98 1.18
CA HIS A 88 -3.27 1.68 1.58
C HIS A 88 -3.44 3.18 1.31
N LEU A 89 -3.17 4.00 2.32
CA LEU A 89 -2.94 5.43 2.12
C LEU A 89 -1.44 5.63 1.94
N THR A 90 -1.04 6.30 0.87
CA THR A 90 0.37 6.46 0.52
C THR A 90 0.73 7.92 0.30
N GLN A 91 1.88 8.33 0.83
CA GLN A 91 2.43 9.67 0.64
C GLN A 91 3.94 9.55 0.32
N PRO A 92 4.45 10.24 -0.71
CA PRO A 92 5.88 10.32 -0.95
C PRO A 92 6.63 10.95 0.23
N ILE A 93 7.71 10.30 0.65
CA ILE A 93 8.64 10.88 1.60
C ILE A 93 9.62 11.74 0.78
N PRO A 94 9.72 13.06 1.04
CA PRO A 94 10.68 13.90 0.36
C PRO A 94 12.10 13.33 0.47
N ALA A 95 12.81 13.22 -0.66
CA ALA A 95 14.22 12.87 -0.64
C ALA A 95 14.99 13.97 0.12
N ARG A 96 15.89 13.57 1.01
CA ARG A 96 16.76 14.49 1.74
C ARG A 96 17.86 15.05 0.84
#